data_AF-A0A8X6VG08-F1
#
_entry.id   AF-A0A8X6VG08-F1
#
_cell.length_a   1.000
_cell.length_b   1.000
_cell.length_c   1.000
_cell.angle_alpha   90.00
_cell.angle_beta   90.00
_cell.angle_gamma   90.00
#
_symmetry.space_group_name_H-M   'P 1'
#
loop_
_entity.id
_entity.type
_entity.pdbx_description
1 polymer ?
#
loop_
_entity_poly.entity_id
_entity_poly.type
_entity_poly.pdbx_seq_one_letter_code
_entity_poly.pdbx_strand_id
1 'polypeptide(L)'
;MRQCRGQNIPMGGSLLKKKPKALAKELGIEFLASEGWLTNFKKRNGIVFKKMCGESSSVDINVKWQNSHLDLIKKHEPRNIFNTVETGLFFKCLPEKTFTFKKEKCHGGKHNKERLTILLAVNMDSSEKKRLLLSSYENL
;
A
#
# COMPACT_ATOMS: atom_id res chain seq x y z
N MET A 1 10.14 5.96 -18.22
CA MET A 1 9.17 6.85 -17.54
C MET A 1 7.90 6.98 -18.39
N ARG A 2 7.93 7.63 -19.58
CA ARG A 2 6.77 7.69 -20.50
C ARG A 2 6.16 6.32 -20.80
N GLN A 3 6.98 5.34 -21.20
CA GLN A 3 6.54 3.96 -21.42
C GLN A 3 5.84 3.33 -20.20
N CYS A 4 6.45 3.42 -19.01
CA CYS A 4 5.88 2.91 -17.76
C CYS A 4 4.56 3.60 -17.40
N ARG A 5 4.45 4.92 -17.65
CA ARG A 5 3.22 5.69 -17.44
C ARG A 5 2.12 5.31 -18.44
N GLY A 6 2.46 5.02 -19.69
CA GLY A 6 1.51 4.52 -20.69
C GLY A 6 0.92 3.15 -20.31
N GLN A 7 1.63 2.37 -19.49
CA GLN A 7 1.17 1.09 -18.94
C GLN A 7 0.59 1.21 -17.52
N ASN A 8 0.37 2.43 -17.01
CA ASN A 8 -0.10 2.70 -15.64
C ASN A 8 0.77 2.08 -14.51
N ILE A 9 2.05 1.83 -14.77
CA ILE A 9 2.99 1.30 -13.78
C ILE A 9 3.51 2.44 -12.89
N PRO A 10 3.37 2.37 -11.56
CA PRO A 10 3.93 3.36 -10.66
C PRO A 10 5.45 3.39 -10.71
N MET A 11 6.00 4.60 -10.76
CA MET A 11 7.43 4.84 -10.82
C MET A 11 7.92 5.45 -9.51
N GLY A 12 8.79 4.72 -8.81
CA GLY A 12 9.55 5.21 -7.67
C GLY A 12 10.84 5.94 -8.07
N GLY A 13 11.47 6.63 -7.12
CA GLY A 13 12.70 7.39 -7.35
C GLY A 13 13.88 6.49 -7.74
N SER A 14 13.97 5.31 -7.12
CA SER A 14 14.98 4.29 -7.45
C SER A 14 14.86 3.79 -8.89
N LEU A 15 13.63 3.58 -9.38
CA LEU A 15 13.38 3.16 -10.77
C LEU A 15 13.79 4.22 -11.79
N LEU A 16 13.67 5.51 -11.44
CA LEU A 16 14.15 6.60 -12.29
C LEU A 16 15.68 6.63 -12.43
N LYS A 17 16.42 6.08 -11.46
CA LYS A 17 17.89 5.97 -11.50
C LYS A 17 18.38 4.73 -12.25
N LYS A 18 17.60 3.64 -12.31
CA LYS A 18 18.03 2.37 -12.91
C LYS A 18 18.42 2.49 -14.39
N LYS A 19 17.53 3.06 -15.22
CA LYS A 19 17.77 3.15 -16.68
C LYS A 19 18.98 4.03 -17.04
N PRO A 20 19.15 5.23 -16.45
CA PRO A 20 20.36 6.03 -16.66
C PRO A 20 21.65 5.34 -16.21
N LYS A 21 21.63 4.61 -15.09
CA LYS A 21 22.79 3.80 -14.66
C LYS A 21 23.13 2.68 -15.64
N ALA A 22 22.12 1.98 -16.17
CA ALA A 22 22.33 0.94 -17.18
C ALA A 22 22.97 1.52 -18.45
N LEU A 23 22.44 2.66 -18.94
CA LEU A 23 23.01 3.36 -20.11
C LEU A 23 24.44 3.83 -19.86
N ALA A 24 24.74 4.38 -18.69
CA ALA A 24 26.09 4.80 -18.36
C ALA A 24 27.08 3.62 -18.35
N LYS A 25 26.65 2.46 -17.84
CA LYS A 25 27.44 1.23 -17.89
C LYS A 25 27.68 0.76 -19.33
N GLU A 26 26.66 0.78 -20.18
CA GLU A 26 26.79 0.42 -21.61
C GLU A 26 27.74 1.36 -22.37
N LEU A 27 27.75 2.64 -21.98
CA LEU A 27 28.60 3.67 -22.59
C LEU A 27 30.00 3.77 -21.95
N GLY A 28 30.30 2.98 -20.92
CA GLY A 28 31.58 3.06 -20.20
C GLY A 28 31.77 4.36 -19.42
N ILE A 29 30.69 5.07 -19.08
CA ILE A 29 30.72 6.35 -18.38
C ILE A 29 30.47 6.13 -16.89
N GLU A 30 31.28 6.76 -16.05
CA GLU A 30 31.02 6.80 -14.61
C GLU A 30 29.82 7.71 -14.30
N PHE A 31 28.76 7.11 -13.75
CA PHE A 31 27.54 7.85 -13.41
C PHE A 31 26.90 7.34 -12.12
N LEU A 32 26.90 8.19 -11.09
CA LEU A 32 26.46 7.82 -9.74
C LEU A 32 24.94 7.93 -9.53
N ALA A 33 24.22 8.64 -10.41
CA ALA A 33 22.80 8.98 -10.24
C ALA A 33 22.49 9.49 -8.82
N SER A 34 23.22 10.52 -8.37
CA SER A 34 23.08 11.10 -7.02
C SER A 34 21.66 11.62 -6.76
N GLU A 35 21.32 11.86 -5.49
CA GLU A 35 20.04 12.51 -5.14
C GLU A 35 19.94 13.93 -5.72
N GLY A 36 21.05 14.67 -5.77
CA GLY A 36 21.10 15.98 -6.42
C GLY A 36 20.79 15.89 -7.92
N TRP A 37 21.39 14.92 -8.62
CA TRP A 37 21.07 14.66 -10.02
C TRP A 37 19.60 14.32 -10.22
N LEU A 38 19.04 13.42 -9.40
CA LEU A 38 17.63 13.03 -9.50
C LEU A 38 16.70 14.22 -9.25
N THR A 39 17.02 15.07 -8.29
CA THR A 39 16.25 16.29 -7.96
C THR A 39 16.26 17.26 -9.14
N ASN A 40 17.43 17.55 -9.70
CA ASN A 40 17.57 18.43 -10.86
C ASN A 40 16.92 17.83 -12.12
N PHE A 41 17.05 16.53 -12.33
CA PHE A 41 16.40 15.80 -13.42
C PHE A 41 14.88 15.91 -13.34
N LYS A 42 14.29 15.71 -12.15
CA LYS A 42 12.85 15.87 -11.93
C LYS A 42 12.41 17.30 -12.21
N LYS A 43 13.12 18.30 -11.66
CA LYS A 43 12.83 19.72 -11.86
C LYS A 43 12.87 20.11 -13.34
N ARG A 44 13.94 19.74 -14.05
CA ARG A 44 14.14 20.04 -15.48
C ARG A 44 13.07 19.43 -16.38
N ASN A 45 12.59 18.24 -16.04
CA ASN A 45 11.60 17.51 -16.83
C ASN A 45 10.16 17.66 -16.31
N GLY A 46 9.92 18.54 -15.33
CA GLY A 46 8.59 18.75 -14.75
C GLY A 46 7.98 17.49 -14.12
N ILE A 47 8.81 16.62 -13.53
CA ILE A 47 8.38 15.38 -12.88
C ILE A 47 8.02 15.68 -11.43
N VAL A 48 6.81 15.33 -11.02
CA VAL A 48 6.26 15.57 -9.69
C VAL A 48 5.75 14.26 -9.09
N PHE A 49 5.71 14.17 -7.76
CA PHE A 49 5.14 13.03 -7.06
C PHE A 49 3.66 13.31 -6.76
N LYS A 50 2.75 12.49 -7.28
CA LYS A 50 1.30 12.64 -7.06
C LYS A 50 0.71 11.35 -6.51
N LYS A 51 -0.33 11.48 -5.68
CA LYS A 51 -1.24 10.37 -5.34
C LYS A 51 -2.11 10.08 -6.57
N MET A 52 -2.23 8.81 -6.95
CA MET A 52 -3.17 8.38 -7.98
C MET A 52 -4.58 8.44 -7.39
N CYS A 53 -5.56 8.92 -8.16
CA CYS A 53 -6.96 8.95 -7.71
C CYS A 53 -7.72 7.75 -8.30
N GLY A 54 -8.41 6.97 -7.46
CA GLY A 54 -9.31 5.88 -7.86
C GLY A 54 -10.01 5.16 -6.67
N GLU A 55 -11.33 4.96 -6.83
CA GLU A 55 -12.38 4.32 -6.00
C GLU A 55 -12.68 4.90 -4.60
N SER A 56 -13.81 5.60 -4.49
CA SER A 56 -14.46 5.97 -3.23
C SER A 56 -15.42 4.85 -2.80
N SER A 57 -15.10 4.14 -1.73
CA SER A 57 -16.08 3.29 -1.05
C SER A 57 -16.81 4.12 0.01
N SER A 58 -18.12 4.30 -0.17
CA SER A 58 -19.01 4.81 0.87
C SER A 58 -19.17 3.73 1.94
N VAL A 59 -18.79 4.05 3.18
CA VAL A 59 -19.07 3.19 4.33
C VAL A 59 -20.44 3.60 4.87
N ASP A 60 -21.37 2.65 4.96
CA ASP A 60 -22.65 2.87 5.62
C ASP A 60 -22.41 3.11 7.11
N ILE A 61 -22.76 4.31 7.58
CA ILE A 61 -22.44 4.80 8.94
C ILE A 61 -23.48 4.30 9.96
N ASN A 62 -24.46 3.50 9.54
CA ASN A 62 -25.63 3.18 10.36
C ASN A 62 -25.48 1.85 11.13
N VAL A 63 -24.35 1.68 11.84
CA VAL A 63 -24.14 0.53 12.73
C VAL A 63 -24.70 0.89 14.12
N LYS A 64 -25.92 0.44 14.42
CA LYS A 64 -26.46 0.52 15.78
C LYS A 64 -25.76 -0.50 16.68
N TRP A 65 -24.98 -0.01 17.64
CA TRP A 65 -24.33 -0.83 18.66
C TRP A 65 -25.35 -1.51 19.56
N GLN A 66 -25.37 -2.85 19.60
CA GLN A 66 -26.25 -3.63 20.47
C GLN A 66 -25.56 -3.91 21.82
N ASN A 67 -26.04 -3.25 22.88
CA ASN A 67 -25.54 -3.41 24.25
C ASN A 67 -25.96 -4.72 24.95
N SER A 68 -26.66 -5.62 24.26
CA SER A 68 -27.27 -6.82 24.84
C SER A 68 -26.28 -7.82 25.45
N HIS A 69 -24.98 -7.72 25.14
CA HIS A 69 -23.96 -8.68 25.56
C HIS A 69 -23.09 -8.21 26.73
N LEU A 70 -23.31 -6.99 27.27
CA LEU A 70 -22.46 -6.44 28.34
C LEU A 70 -22.48 -7.29 29.61
N ASP A 71 -23.62 -7.88 29.96
CA ASP A 71 -23.73 -8.73 31.16
C ASP A 71 -23.08 -10.11 30.98
N LEU A 72 -22.91 -10.57 29.74
CA LEU A 72 -22.12 -11.76 29.46
C LEU A 72 -20.62 -11.46 29.60
N ILE A 73 -20.16 -10.32 29.07
CA ILE A 73 -18.76 -9.89 29.17
C ILE A 73 -18.33 -9.75 30.63
N LYS A 74 -19.18 -9.19 31.50
CA LYS A 74 -18.88 -9.04 32.95
C LYS A 74 -18.67 -10.36 33.69
N LYS A 75 -19.16 -11.50 33.18
CA LYS A 75 -19.02 -12.82 33.81
C LYS A 75 -17.66 -13.47 33.54
N HIS A 76 -16.87 -12.92 32.61
CA HIS A 76 -15.57 -13.45 32.23
C HIS A 76 -14.46 -12.48 32.66
N GLU A 77 -13.31 -13.03 33.06
CA GLU A 77 -12.13 -12.21 33.30
C GLU A 77 -11.60 -11.58 31.99
N PRO A 78 -11.04 -10.35 32.03
CA PRO A 78 -10.52 -9.66 30.85
C PRO A 78 -9.56 -10.50 29.98
N ARG A 79 -8.68 -11.29 30.61
CA ARG A 79 -7.75 -12.18 29.90
C ARG A 79 -8.42 -13.26 29.03
N ASN A 80 -9.67 -13.61 29.35
CA ASN A 80 -10.44 -14.65 28.66
C ASN A 80 -11.39 -14.09 27.60
N ILE A 81 -11.45 -12.77 27.43
CA ILE A 81 -12.30 -12.11 26.44
C ILE A 81 -11.43 -11.73 25.25
N PHE A 82 -11.60 -12.41 24.12
CA PHE A 82 -10.86 -12.12 22.89
C PHE A 82 -11.70 -11.33 21.90
N ASN A 83 -11.09 -10.30 21.31
CA ASN A 83 -11.58 -9.69 20.09
C ASN A 83 -10.81 -10.25 18.90
N THR A 84 -11.51 -10.54 17.82
CA THR A 84 -10.91 -11.02 16.57
C THR A 84 -11.23 -10.08 15.42
N VAL A 85 -10.25 -9.81 14.57
CA VAL A 85 -10.46 -9.05 13.33
C VAL A 85 -9.83 -9.77 12.16
N GLU A 86 -10.59 -9.89 11.08
CA GLU A 86 -10.11 -10.39 9.81
C GLU A 86 -9.69 -9.21 8.93
N THR A 87 -8.48 -9.26 8.38
CA THR A 87 -7.96 -8.20 7.52
C THR A 87 -7.19 -8.76 6.32
N GLY A 88 -7.23 -8.04 5.20
CA GLY A 88 -6.57 -8.42 3.96
C GLY A 88 -5.18 -7.78 3.84
N LEU A 89 -4.15 -8.61 3.69
CA LEU A 89 -2.78 -8.20 3.40
C LEU A 89 -2.51 -8.28 1.89
N PHE A 90 -2.49 -7.14 1.22
CA PHE A 90 -2.23 -7.04 -0.22
C PHE A 90 -0.73 -6.97 -0.52
N PHE A 91 -0.11 -8.10 -0.85
CA PHE A 91 1.34 -8.22 -1.02
C PHE A 91 1.84 -7.89 -2.44
N LYS A 92 0.94 -7.93 -3.44
CA LYS A 92 1.25 -7.54 -4.85
C LYS A 92 0.69 -6.16 -5.23
N CYS A 93 0.12 -5.43 -4.29
CA CYS A 93 -0.43 -4.10 -4.55
C CYS A 93 0.69 -3.11 -4.96
N LEU A 94 0.50 -2.45 -6.10
CA LEU A 94 1.39 -1.37 -6.53
C LEU A 94 1.17 -0.11 -5.69
N PRO A 95 2.20 0.71 -5.46
CA PRO A 95 2.08 1.93 -4.66
C PRO A 95 1.02 2.89 -5.20
N GLU A 96 0.22 3.51 -4.32
CA GLU A 96 -0.78 4.54 -4.68
C GLU A 96 -0.17 5.86 -5.16
N LYS A 97 1.14 6.07 -4.92
CA LYS A 97 1.85 7.30 -5.28
C LYS A 97 2.92 6.99 -6.31
N THR A 98 3.06 7.90 -7.28
CA THR A 98 3.98 7.72 -8.41
C THR A 98 4.53 9.06 -8.88
N PHE A 99 5.72 9.03 -9.46
CA PHE A 99 6.21 10.14 -10.27
C PHE A 99 5.43 10.23 -11.59
N THR A 100 4.99 11.44 -11.94
CA THR A 100 4.24 11.78 -13.17
C THR A 100 4.66 13.16 -13.67
N PHE A 101 4.34 13.51 -14.92
CA PHE A 101 4.60 14.83 -15.45
C PHE A 101 3.57 15.85 -14.91
N LYS A 102 4.00 17.09 -14.64
CA LYS A 102 3.21 18.12 -13.95
C LYS A 102 1.82 18.34 -14.57
N LYS A 103 1.74 18.32 -15.90
CA LYS A 103 0.52 18.57 -16.70
C LYS A 103 -0.31 17.31 -17.00
N GLU A 104 0.11 16.12 -16.56
CA GLU A 104 -0.63 14.88 -16.82
C GLU A 104 -1.61 14.55 -15.70
N LYS A 105 -2.77 14.00 -16.10
CA LYS A 105 -3.69 13.33 -15.18
C LYS A 105 -3.03 12.05 -14.68
N CYS A 106 -3.03 11.85 -13.36
CA CYS A 106 -2.38 10.72 -12.71
C CYS A 106 -3.40 9.60 -12.46
N HIS A 107 -3.75 8.89 -13.52
CA HIS A 107 -4.57 7.68 -13.41
C HIS A 107 -3.72 6.53 -12.85
N GLY A 108 -4.31 5.75 -11.95
CA GLY A 108 -3.78 4.47 -11.51
C GLY A 108 -4.23 3.33 -12.43
N GLY A 109 -3.47 2.24 -12.45
CA GLY A 109 -3.89 1.00 -13.10
C GLY A 109 -4.82 0.18 -12.19
N LYS A 110 -5.40 -0.89 -12.74
CA LYS A 110 -6.11 -1.89 -11.92
C LYS A 110 -5.13 -2.44 -10.89
N HIS A 111 -5.41 -2.23 -9.61
CA HIS A 111 -4.58 -2.80 -8.54
C HIS A 111 -4.75 -4.32 -8.53
N ASN A 112 -3.64 -5.04 -8.33
CA ASN A 112 -3.71 -6.47 -8.06
C ASN A 112 -4.43 -6.65 -6.71
N LYS A 113 -5.57 -7.33 -6.73
CA LYS A 113 -6.41 -7.58 -5.55
C LYS A 113 -6.01 -8.84 -4.80
N GLU A 114 -4.95 -9.52 -5.23
CA GLU A 114 -4.35 -10.65 -4.50
C GLU A 114 -4.01 -10.24 -3.08
N ARG A 115 -4.62 -10.96 -2.13
CA ARG A 115 -4.48 -10.71 -0.70
C ARG A 115 -4.39 -12.03 0.05
N LEU A 116 -3.63 -12.00 1.13
CA LEU A 116 -3.71 -12.99 2.19
C LEU A 116 -4.70 -12.47 3.22
N THR A 117 -5.70 -13.26 3.56
CA THR A 117 -6.64 -12.89 4.60
C THR A 117 -6.13 -13.45 5.92
N ILE A 118 -5.85 -12.57 6.86
CA ILE A 118 -5.29 -12.93 8.17
C ILE A 118 -6.30 -12.63 9.27
N LEU A 119 -6.41 -13.56 10.21
CA LEU A 119 -7.17 -13.37 11.45
C LEU A 119 -6.22 -12.94 12.56
N LEU A 120 -6.53 -11.81 13.17
CA LEU A 120 -5.87 -11.27 14.35
C LEU A 120 -6.78 -11.51 15.55
N ALA A 121 -6.22 -12.00 16.66
CA ALA A 121 -6.97 -12.15 17.91
C ALA A 121 -6.14 -11.68 19.10
N VAL A 122 -6.73 -10.82 19.93
CA VAL A 122 -6.09 -10.22 21.12
C VAL A 122 -7.11 -10.22 22.25
N ASN A 123 -6.66 -10.53 23.47
CA ASN A 123 -7.54 -10.44 24.64
C ASN A 123 -7.72 -9.02 25.14
N MET A 124 -8.76 -8.80 25.94
CA MET A 124 -9.21 -7.47 26.38
C MET A 124 -8.16 -6.73 27.19
N ASP A 125 -7.35 -7.43 27.99
CA ASP A 125 -6.25 -6.84 28.77
C ASP A 125 -4.91 -6.77 28.02
N SER A 126 -4.89 -7.20 26.75
CA SER A 126 -3.71 -7.22 25.87
C SER A 126 -2.53 -8.09 26.34
N SER A 127 -2.73 -8.95 27.34
CA SER A 127 -1.69 -9.88 27.84
C SER A 127 -1.38 -11.00 26.85
N GLU A 128 -2.34 -11.37 26.00
CA GLU A 128 -2.20 -12.44 25.02
C GLU A 128 -2.59 -11.98 23.62
N LYS A 129 -1.68 -12.22 22.67
CA LYS A 129 -1.91 -12.09 21.24
C LYS A 129 -1.79 -13.47 20.62
N LYS A 130 -2.87 -13.95 20.00
CA LYS A 130 -2.81 -15.24 19.29
C LYS A 130 -1.91 -15.09 18.06
N ARG A 131 -1.25 -16.20 17.68
CA ARG A 131 -0.47 -16.27 16.45
C ARG A 131 -1.35 -15.88 15.26
N LEU A 132 -0.80 -15.13 14.31
CA LEU A 132 -1.46 -14.80 13.05
C LEU A 132 -1.93 -16.09 12.37
N LEU A 133 -3.23 -16.18 12.08
CA LEU A 133 -3.80 -17.30 11.36
C LEU A 133 -4.10 -16.87 9.93
N LEU A 134 -3.68 -17.68 8.96
CA LEU A 134 -4.08 -17.51 7.57
C LEU A 134 -5.48 -18.09 7.42
N SER A 135 -6.47 -17.24 7.13
CA SER A 135 -7.88 -17.63 6.94
C SER A 135 -8.11 -18.10 5.50
N SER A 136 -7.63 -17.34 4.52
CA SER A 136 -7.81 -17.65 3.10
C SER A 136 -6.75 -16.98 2.22
N TYR A 137 -6.64 -17.49 0.99
CA TYR A 137 -5.90 -16.86 -0.10
C TYR A 137 -6.84 -16.67 -1.29
N GLU A 138 -6.93 -15.45 -1.79
CA GLU A 138 -7.82 -15.10 -2.90
C GLU A 138 -6.99 -14.51 -4.06
N ASN A 139 -7.17 -15.08 -5.25
CA ASN A 139 -6.76 -14.51 -6.52
C ASN A 139 -7.98 -13.85 -7.18
N LEU A 140 -8.00 -12.52 -7.26
CA LEU A 140 -9.11 -11.73 -7.82
C LEU A 140 -8.69 -10.98 -9.10
#